data_AF-A0A3L6NQ75-F1
#
_entry.id   AF-A0A3L6NQ75-F1
#
_cell.length_a   1.000
_cell.length_b   1.000
_cell.length_c   1.000
_cell.angle_alpha   90.00
_cell.angle_beta   90.00
_cell.angle_gamma   90.00
#
_symmetry.space_group_name_H-M   'P 1'
#
loop_
_entity.id
_entity.type
_entity.pdbx_description
1 polymer ?
#
loop_
_entity_poly.entity_id
_entity_poly.type
_entity_poly.pdbx_seq_one_letter_code
_entity_poly.pdbx_strand_id
1 'polypeptide(L)'
;MFTYRGRGGPSRSTPSSVQCQKCLKRGHYSYECKATAQERPYVSRPSRSQQFRNPKLVPKLTNETLNPLEKKLVKGSKGLFIY
;
A
#
# COMPACT_ATOMS: atom_id res chain seq x y z
N MET A 1 -9.41 -4.13 10.70
CA MET A 1 -10.01 -4.89 9.59
C MET A 1 -9.50 -4.29 8.27
N PHE A 2 -8.60 -4.98 7.56
CA PHE A 2 -8.17 -4.52 6.24
C PHE A 2 -9.32 -4.78 5.27
N THR A 3 -9.93 -3.71 4.76
CA THR A 3 -10.93 -3.80 3.69
C THR A 3 -10.21 -4.30 2.44
N TYR A 4 -10.35 -5.59 2.12
CA TYR A 4 -10.05 -6.08 0.78
C TYR A 4 -10.96 -5.32 -0.17
N ARG A 5 -10.45 -4.26 -0.78
CA ARG A 5 -11.12 -3.57 -1.88
C ARG A 5 -11.34 -4.64 -2.96
N GLY A 6 -12.58 -5.08 -3.08
CA GLY A 6 -13.00 -6.01 -4.11
C GLY A 6 -12.50 -5.50 -5.45
N ARG A 7 -11.71 -6.34 -6.12
CA ARG A 7 -11.16 -6.10 -7.45
C ARG A 7 -12.28 -6.26 -8.49
N GLY A 8 -13.38 -5.52 -8.32
CA GLY A 8 -14.51 -5.48 -9.24
C GLY A 8 -14.19 -4.58 -10.44
N GLY A 9 -13.15 -4.94 -11.19
CA GLY A 9 -12.91 -4.36 -12.51
C GLY A 9 -13.82 -5.01 -13.55
N PRO A 10 -14.07 -4.34 -14.70
CA PRO A 10 -14.80 -4.95 -15.80
C PRO A 10 -14.18 -6.30 -16.19
N SER A 11 -15.02 -7.31 -16.47
CA SER A 11 -14.59 -8.68 -16.82
C SER A 11 -13.73 -8.73 -18.07
N ARG A 12 -13.84 -7.72 -18.93
CA ARG A 12 -13.05 -7.57 -20.14
C ARG A 12 -12.58 -6.13 -20.29
N SER A 13 -11.28 -5.97 -20.44
CA SER A 13 -10.66 -4.71 -20.79
C SER A 13 -11.11 -4.29 -22.20
N THR A 14 -11.48 -3.02 -22.38
CA THR A 14 -11.65 -2.42 -23.71
C THR A 14 -10.36 -1.70 -24.10
N PRO A 15 -10.01 -1.58 -25.39
CA PRO A 15 -8.77 -0.91 -25.80
C PRO A 15 -8.68 0.53 -25.28
N SER A 16 -9.82 1.23 -25.15
CA SER A 16 -9.91 2.57 -24.55
C SER A 16 -9.62 2.62 -23.05
N SER A 17 -9.91 1.56 -22.30
CA SER A 17 -9.69 1.50 -20.84
C SER A 17 -8.34 0.88 -20.46
N VAL A 18 -7.70 0.12 -21.36
CA VAL A 18 -6.40 -0.50 -21.12
C VAL A 18 -5.29 0.54 -21.15
N GLN A 19 -4.50 0.58 -20.09
CA GLN A 19 -3.22 1.26 -20.06
C GLN A 19 -2.11 0.30 -20.47
N CYS A 20 -1.37 0.66 -21.52
CA CYS A 20 -0.23 -0.10 -21.98
C CYS A 20 0.91 -0.05 -20.95
N GLN A 21 1.46 -1.21 -20.58
CA GLN A 21 2.56 -1.29 -19.60
C GLN A 21 3.90 -0.79 -20.15
N LYS A 22 4.05 -0.72 -21.48
CA LYS A 22 5.30 -0.31 -22.15
C LYS A 22 5.44 1.21 -22.25
N CYS A 23 4.39 1.89 -22.71
CA CYS A 23 4.41 3.34 -22.94
C CYS A 23 3.52 4.13 -21.98
N LEU A 24 2.80 3.46 -21.07
CA LEU A 24 1.89 4.06 -20.08
C LEU A 24 0.73 4.88 -20.66
N LYS A 25 0.51 4.85 -21.98
CA LYS A 25 -0.63 5.47 -22.68
C LYS A 25 -1.85 4.53 -22.68
N ARG A 26 -3.05 5.10 -22.80
CA ARG A 26 -4.31 4.34 -23.00
C ARG A 26 -4.63 4.20 -24.48
N GLY A 27 -5.51 3.28 -24.85
CA GLY A 27 -6.03 3.14 -26.21
C GLY A 27 -5.55 1.91 -26.98
N HIS A 28 -4.63 1.12 -26.43
CA HIS A 28 -4.13 -0.11 -27.05
C HIS A 28 -3.63 -1.11 -26.01
N TYR A 29 -3.59 -2.38 -26.40
CA TYR A 29 -3.01 -3.43 -25.56
C TYR A 29 -1.49 -3.42 -25.65
N SER A 30 -0.82 -3.94 -24.61
CA SER A 30 0.65 -4.03 -24.55
C SER A 30 1.28 -4.80 -25.72
N TYR A 31 0.53 -5.72 -26.35
CA TYR A 31 0.99 -6.50 -27.50
C TYR A 31 0.95 -5.72 -28.83
N GLU A 32 0.11 -4.69 -28.94
CA GLU A 32 -0.01 -3.83 -30.14
C GLU A 32 0.88 -2.59 -30.07
N CYS A 33 1.62 -2.42 -28.97
CA CYS A 33 2.39 -1.22 -28.70
C CYS A 33 3.60 -1.10 -29.66
N LYS A 34 3.52 -0.13 -30.57
CA LYS A 34 4.59 0.24 -31.52
C LYS A 34 5.58 1.28 -30.98
N ALA A 35 5.45 1.69 -29.72
CA ALA A 35 6.33 2.70 -29.12
C ALA A 35 7.79 2.22 -29.09
N THR A 36 8.69 3.08 -29.59
CA THR A 36 10.14 2.87 -29.59
C THR A 36 10.68 2.94 -28.15
N ALA A 37 11.86 2.37 -27.89
CA ALA A 37 12.41 2.30 -26.53
C ALA A 37 12.66 3.69 -25.91
N GLN A 38 12.88 4.69 -26.75
CA GLN A 38 13.17 6.09 -26.42
C GLN A 38 11.90 6.83 -25.99
N GLU A 39 10.73 6.43 -26.52
CA GLU A 39 9.44 6.99 -26.12
C GLU A 39 8.89 6.29 -24.86
N ARG A 40 9.48 5.16 -24.42
CA ARG A 40 9.08 4.49 -23.18
C ARG A 40 9.55 5.32 -21.99
N PRO A 41 8.65 5.93 -21.20
CA PRO A 41 9.07 6.72 -20.07
C PRO A 41 9.74 5.82 -19.03
N TYR A 42 11.05 5.98 -18.85
CA TYR A 42 11.74 5.34 -17.74
C TYR A 42 11.48 6.14 -16.48
N VAL A 43 10.49 5.72 -15.70
CA VAL A 43 10.24 6.28 -14.38
C VAL A 43 11.10 5.49 -13.39
N SER A 44 12.12 6.13 -12.81
CA SER A 44 12.96 5.50 -11.80
C SER A 44 12.07 5.00 -10.67
N ARG A 45 12.09 3.69 -10.41
CA ARG A 45 11.35 3.12 -9.28
C ARG A 45 12.09 3.48 -7.99
N PRO A 46 11.51 4.32 -7.11
CA PRO A 46 12.16 4.65 -5.86
C PRO A 46 12.34 3.36 -5.06
N SER A 47 13.53 3.18 -4.47
CA SER A 47 13.77 2.04 -3.61
C SER A 47 12.81 2.07 -2.42
N ARG A 48 12.51 0.90 -1.85
CA ARG A 48 11.62 0.79 -0.68
C ARG A 48 12.09 1.72 0.45
N SER A 49 13.39 1.84 0.69
CA SER A 49 13.95 2.78 1.67
C SER A 49 13.76 4.25 1.27
N GLN A 50 13.87 4.57 -0.02
CA GLN A 50 13.62 5.92 -0.54
C GLN A 50 12.15 6.34 -0.41
N GLN A 51 11.21 5.40 -0.49
CA GLN A 51 9.78 5.67 -0.26
C GLN A 51 9.49 6.05 1.20
N PHE A 52 10.18 5.43 2.17
CA PHE A 52 10.01 5.69 3.60
C PHE A 52 10.69 6.96 4.10
N ARG A 53 11.48 7.66 3.27
CA ARG A 53 12.02 8.98 3.63
C ARG A 53 10.94 10.07 3.67
N ASN A 54 9.77 9.82 3.08
CA ASN A 54 8.64 10.74 3.16
C ASN A 54 7.89 10.54 4.48
N PRO A 55 7.88 11.51 5.40
CA PRO A 55 7.24 11.36 6.71
C PRO A 55 5.72 11.12 6.63
N LYS A 56 5.10 11.46 5.49
CA LYS A 56 3.68 11.21 5.19
C LYS A 56 3.36 9.75 4.82
N LEU A 57 4.35 8.99 4.36
CA LEU A 57 4.21 7.59 3.93
C LEU A 57 4.74 6.60 4.96
N VAL A 58 5.33 7.09 6.06
CA VAL A 58 5.75 6.25 7.17
C VAL A 58 4.50 5.67 7.83
N PRO A 59 4.31 4.34 7.80
CA PRO A 59 3.25 3.71 8.56
C PRO A 59 3.49 4.03 10.04
N LYS A 60 2.48 4.54 10.73
CA LYS A 60 2.55 4.69 12.20
C LYS A 60 2.75 3.28 12.75
N LEU A 61 3.96 2.99 13.24
CA LEU A 61 4.21 1.78 13.99
C LEU A 61 3.34 1.87 15.24
N THR A 62 2.20 1.18 15.23
CA THR A 62 1.33 1.11 16.39
C THR A 62 2.03 0.24 17.43
N ASN A 63 2.86 0.87 18.26
CA ASN A 63 3.39 0.28 19.49
C ASN A 63 2.28 0.04 20.55
N GLU A 64 1.02 0.40 20.23
CA GLU A 64 -0.15 0.35 21.11
C GLU A 64 -0.71 -1.06 21.36
N THR A 65 -0.14 -2.11 20.76
CA THR A 65 -0.42 -3.48 21.20
C THR A 65 0.49 -3.85 22.37
N LEU A 66 0.44 -3.06 23.45
CA LEU A 66 0.74 -3.63 24.76
C LEU A 66 -0.20 -4.82 24.92
N ASN A 67 0.42 -5.98 25.08
CA ASN A 67 -0.23 -7.28 25.16
C ASN A 67 -1.44 -7.15 26.11
N PRO A 68 -2.64 -7.62 25.76
CA PRO A 68 -3.85 -7.49 26.60
C PRO A 68 -3.67 -8.00 28.05
N LEU A 69 -2.61 -8.77 28.32
CA LEU A 69 -2.17 -9.24 29.63
C LEU A 69 -1.64 -8.11 30.53
N GLU A 70 -0.90 -7.14 30.00
CA GLU A 70 -0.31 -6.06 30.80
C GLU A 70 -1.38 -5.11 31.36
N LYS A 71 -2.47 -4.89 30.60
CA LYS A 71 -3.61 -4.09 31.04
C LYS A 71 -4.40 -4.73 32.19
N LYS A 72 -4.31 -6.05 32.40
CA LYS A 72 -4.95 -6.74 33.53
C LYS A 72 -4.14 -6.62 34.82
N LEU A 73 -2.81 -6.61 34.73
CA LEU A 73 -1.92 -6.50 35.90
C LEU A 73 -2.02 -5.10 36.55
N VAL A 74 -2.15 -4.04 35.76
CA VAL A 74 -2.27 -2.65 36.27
C VAL A 74 -3.63 -2.34 36.89
N LYS A 75 -4.70 -3.08 36.52
CA LYS A 75 -6.04 -2.90 37.10
C LYS A 75 -6.26 -3.68 38.39
N GLY A 76 -5.42 -4.67 38.68
CA GLY A 76 -5.50 -5.51 39.90
C GLY A 76 -4.73 -4.97 41.10
N SER A 77 -3.88 -3.94 40.92
CA SER A 77 -2.98 -3.43 41.97
C SER A 77 -3.43 -2.11 42.63
N LYS A 78 -4.70 -1.74 42.49
CA LYS A 78 -5.29 -0.57 43.16
C LYS A 78 -6.23 -1.03 44.27
N GLY A 79 -5.69 -1.44 45.42
CA GLY A 79 -6.54 -1.74 46.57
C GLY A 79 -5.95 -2.58 47.70
N LEU A 80 -4.64 -2.81 47.77
CA LEU A 80 -4.02 -3.40 48.96
C LEU A 80 -2.95 -2.46 49.49
N PHE A 81 -3.37 -1.49 50.31
CA PHE A 81 -2.46 -0.88 51.28
C PHE A 81 -3.08 -1.07 52.65
N ILE A 82 -2.42 -1.95 53.37
CA ILE A 82 -2.65 -2.41 54.72
C ILE A 82 -2.02 -1.34 55.62
N TYR A 83 -2.75 -0.83 56.61
CA TYR A 83 -2.35 -0.53 58.00
C TYR A 83 -3.54 0.13 58.72
#